data_AF-A0A2J7RLR0-F1
#
_entry.id   AF-A0A2J7RLR0-F1
#
_cell.length_a   1.000
_cell.length_b   1.000
_cell.length_c   1.000
_cell.angle_alpha   90.00
_cell.angle_beta   90.00
_cell.angle_gamma   90.00
#
_symmetry.space_group_name_H-M   'P 1'
#
loop_
_entity.id
_entity.type
_entity.pdbx_description
1 polymer ?
#
loop_
_entity_poly.entity_id
_entity_poly.type
_entity_poly.pdbx_seq_one_letter_code
_entity_poly.pdbx_strand_id
1 'polypeptide(L)'
;MTRVRETYTRSAKKSTTHASLELQVPQKTVWNILRKRLLMFPYRLQLLQNLPENDKTPRHSFCMDMQQQNEGVFGDESTFHISGTMNKYNLRIWGTENPTAVVERVRDSPKVNVFYAVSRKMVYPCNLQGVLFKPCKFLGHAIKTLLSVKL
;
A
#
# COMPACT_ATOMS: atom_id res chain seq x y z
N MET A 1 -20.18 26.67 2.84
CA MET A 1 -20.47 25.34 2.25
C MET A 1 -19.79 25.16 0.90
N THR A 2 -19.87 26.17 0.03
CA THR A 2 -19.13 26.33 -1.24
C THR A 2 -17.67 25.92 -1.15
N ARG A 3 -16.96 26.39 -0.11
CA ARG A 3 -15.53 26.08 0.08
C ARG A 3 -15.17 24.58 0.12
N VAL A 4 -16.01 23.74 0.76
CA VAL A 4 -15.75 22.28 0.78
C VAL A 4 -15.98 21.70 -0.61
N ARG A 5 -17.10 22.05 -1.25
CA ARG A 5 -17.39 21.61 -2.63
C ARG A 5 -16.26 22.01 -3.58
N GLU A 6 -15.87 23.29 -3.60
CA GLU A 6 -14.78 23.82 -4.42
C GLU A 6 -13.45 23.08 -4.19
N THR A 7 -13.14 22.75 -2.93
CA THR A 7 -11.92 22.03 -2.58
C THR A 7 -11.87 20.65 -3.23
N TYR A 8 -12.98 19.92 -3.20
CA TYR A 8 -13.08 18.57 -3.77
C TYR A 8 -13.38 18.56 -5.27
N THR A 9 -13.98 19.63 -5.82
CA THR A 9 -14.06 19.84 -7.27
C THR A 9 -12.66 20.09 -7.85
N ARG A 10 -11.84 20.89 -7.17
CA ARG A 10 -10.43 21.15 -7.57
C ARG A 10 -9.53 19.94 -7.35
N SER A 11 -9.74 19.18 -6.27
CA SER A 11 -8.93 18.00 -5.95
C SER A 11 -9.77 16.92 -5.26
N ALA A 12 -10.37 16.06 -6.07
CA ALA A 12 -11.20 14.94 -5.59
C ALA A 12 -10.42 13.89 -4.78
N LYS A 13 -9.09 13.87 -4.87
CA LYS A 13 -8.19 12.94 -4.16
C LYS A 13 -7.78 13.44 -2.76
N LYS A 14 -8.16 14.67 -2.40
CA LYS A 14 -7.69 15.28 -1.14
C LYS A 14 -8.21 14.50 0.07
N SER A 15 -7.36 14.35 1.09
CA SER A 15 -7.79 13.68 2.33
C SER A 15 -8.67 14.61 3.17
N THR A 16 -9.57 14.03 3.95
CA THR A 16 -10.42 14.81 4.87
C THR A 16 -9.61 15.50 5.96
N THR A 17 -8.47 14.93 6.35
CA THR A 17 -7.51 15.55 7.28
C THR A 17 -6.86 16.79 6.67
N HIS A 18 -6.37 16.71 5.43
CA HIS A 18 -5.80 17.88 4.75
C HIS A 18 -6.84 18.97 4.51
N ALA A 19 -8.05 18.59 4.06
CA ALA A 19 -9.14 19.53 3.89
C ALA A 19 -9.56 20.18 5.22
N SER A 20 -9.50 19.43 6.33
CA SER A 20 -9.78 19.95 7.68
C SER A 20 -8.78 21.04 8.07
N LEU A 21 -7.49 20.80 7.83
CA LEU A 21 -6.42 21.77 8.10
C LEU A 21 -6.54 23.02 7.22
N GLU A 22 -6.75 22.86 5.91
CA GLU A 22 -6.85 23.97 4.95
C GLU A 22 -8.08 24.85 5.19
N LEU A 23 -9.21 24.23 5.57
CA LEU A 23 -10.46 24.94 5.79
C LEU A 23 -10.66 25.39 7.25
N GLN A 24 -9.78 24.97 8.17
CA GLN A 24 -9.93 25.15 9.62
C GLN A 24 -11.29 24.65 10.13
N VAL A 25 -11.78 23.54 9.58
CA VAL A 25 -13.05 22.90 9.95
C VAL A 25 -12.74 21.53 10.54
N PRO A 26 -13.41 21.09 11.62
CA PRO A 26 -13.20 19.75 12.16
C PRO A 26 -13.41 18.66 11.09
N GLN A 27 -12.50 17.69 11.06
CA GLN A 27 -12.50 16.62 10.05
C GLN A 27 -13.85 15.87 9.96
N LYS A 28 -14.52 15.66 11.10
CA LYS A 28 -15.85 15.05 11.16
C LYS A 28 -16.91 15.87 10.43
N THR A 29 -16.83 17.19 10.52
CA THR A 29 -17.75 18.11 9.85
C THR A 29 -17.52 18.09 8.34
N VAL A 30 -16.27 18.11 7.88
CA VAL A 30 -15.93 17.89 6.47
C VAL A 30 -16.51 16.57 5.98
N TRP A 31 -16.38 15.52 6.78
CA TRP A 31 -16.87 14.21 6.43
C TRP A 31 -18.40 14.17 6.29
N ASN A 32 -19.12 14.74 7.27
CA ASN A 32 -20.57 14.85 7.24
C ASN A 32 -21.06 15.67 6.04
N ILE A 33 -20.38 16.78 5.70
CA ILE A 33 -20.73 17.60 4.55
C ILE A 33 -20.61 16.79 3.26
N LEU A 34 -19.51 16.06 3.08
CA LEU A 34 -19.30 15.21 1.91
C LEU A 34 -20.41 14.16 1.76
N ARG A 35 -20.71 13.38 2.81
CA ARG A 35 -21.69 12.28 2.73
C ARG A 35 -23.13 12.71 2.69
N LYS A 36 -23.50 13.66 3.56
CA LYS A 36 -24.91 13.96 3.82
C LYS A 36 -25.44 15.10 2.96
N ARG A 37 -24.57 16.05 2.57
CA ARG A 37 -24.99 17.26 1.83
C ARG A 37 -24.54 17.24 0.37
N LEU A 38 -23.30 16.82 0.13
CA LEU A 38 -22.73 16.76 -1.23
C LEU A 38 -22.95 15.41 -1.91
N LEU A 39 -23.40 14.40 -1.17
CA LEU A 39 -23.59 13.02 -1.65
C LEU A 39 -22.32 12.46 -2.33
N MET A 40 -21.15 12.87 -1.86
CA MET A 40 -19.87 12.35 -2.34
C MET A 40 -19.44 11.16 -1.47
N PHE A 41 -19.08 10.09 -2.15
CA PHE A 41 -18.65 8.84 -1.57
C PHE A 41 -17.16 8.60 -1.82
N PRO A 42 -16.45 7.91 -0.90
CA PRO A 42 -15.05 7.60 -1.08
C PRO A 42 -14.94 6.32 -1.89
N TYR A 43 -14.48 6.44 -3.13
CA TYR A 43 -14.17 5.30 -3.96
C TYR A 43 -12.70 4.92 -3.78
N ARG A 44 -12.48 3.66 -3.39
CA ARG A 44 -11.13 3.12 -3.26
C ARG A 44 -10.68 2.65 -4.64
N LEU A 45 -9.56 3.18 -5.11
CA LEU A 45 -8.95 2.66 -6.33
C LEU A 45 -8.35 1.29 -6.03
N GLN A 46 -8.91 0.25 -6.65
CA GLN A 46 -8.40 -1.11 -6.57
C GLN A 46 -7.47 -1.35 -7.77
N LEU A 47 -6.22 -1.70 -7.48
CA LEU A 47 -5.35 -2.31 -8.47
C LEU A 47 -5.50 -3.82 -8.30
N LEU A 48 -6.21 -4.44 -9.23
CA LEU A 48 -6.37 -5.90 -9.26
C LEU A 48 -5.23 -6.49 -10.09
N GLN A 49 -4.49 -7.42 -9.50
CA GLN A 49 -3.60 -8.29 -10.26
C GLN A 49 -4.47 -9.32 -10.98
N ASN A 50 -4.23 -9.51 -12.29
CA ASN A 50 -4.88 -10.59 -13.02
C ASN A 50 -4.39 -11.93 -12.47
N LEU A 51 -5.30 -12.75 -11.95
CA LEU A 51 -4.99 -14.08 -11.45
C LEU A 51 -5.55 -15.11 -12.44
N PRO A 52 -4.70 -15.73 -13.28
CA PRO A 52 -5.16 -16.73 -14.23
C PRO A 52 -5.70 -17.97 -13.50
N GLU A 53 -6.63 -18.69 -14.13
CA GLU A 53 -7.25 -19.89 -13.55
C GLU A 53 -6.22 -20.95 -13.14
N ASN A 54 -5.16 -21.09 -13.94
CA ASN A 54 -4.07 -22.04 -13.68
C ASN A 54 -3.32 -21.76 -12.36
N ASP A 55 -3.32 -20.52 -11.87
CA ASP A 55 -2.66 -20.15 -10.61
C ASP A 55 -3.54 -20.39 -9.39
N LYS A 56 -4.84 -20.66 -9.56
CA LYS A 56 -5.75 -20.83 -8.42
C LYS A 56 -5.45 -22.10 -7.63
N THR A 57 -5.31 -23.23 -8.33
CA THR A 57 -5.06 -24.54 -7.70
C THR A 57 -3.72 -24.57 -6.94
N PRO A 58 -2.58 -24.15 -7.53
CA PRO A 58 -1.30 -24.13 -6.82
C PRO A 58 -1.29 -23.18 -5.62
N ARG A 59 -1.98 -22.03 -5.71
CA ARG A 59 -2.08 -21.11 -4.57
C ARG A 59 -2.93 -21.69 -3.45
N HIS A 60 -4.01 -22.37 -3.78
CA HIS A 60 -4.85 -23.04 -2.78
C HIS A 60 -4.08 -24.16 -2.08
N SER A 61 -3.39 -25.02 -2.82
CA SER A 61 -2.58 -26.09 -2.21
C SER A 61 -1.48 -25.51 -1.31
N PHE A 62 -0.76 -24.48 -1.78
CA PHE A 62 0.24 -23.79 -0.98
C PHE A 62 -0.32 -23.23 0.34
N CYS A 63 -1.50 -22.60 0.31
CA CYS A 63 -2.15 -22.10 1.52
C CYS A 63 -2.50 -23.24 2.49
N MET A 64 -3.02 -24.37 1.99
CA MET A 64 -3.34 -25.53 2.81
C MET A 64 -2.08 -26.13 3.45
N ASP A 65 -1.00 -26.25 2.69
CA ASP A 65 0.28 -26.78 3.18
C ASP A 65 0.89 -25.84 4.24
N MET A 66 0.88 -24.53 4.00
CA MET A 66 1.36 -23.53 4.95
C MET A 66 0.53 -23.47 6.23
N GLN A 67 -0.79 -23.70 6.15
CA GLN A 67 -1.65 -23.73 7.33
C GLN A 67 -1.30 -24.89 8.28
N GLN A 68 -0.75 -25.98 7.76
CA GLN A 68 -0.29 -27.11 8.57
C GLN A 68 1.09 -26.87 9.22
N GLN A 69 1.84 -25.87 8.76
CA GLN A 69 3.15 -25.52 9.31
C GLN A 69 3.01 -24.48 10.44
N ASN A 70 3.38 -24.87 11.66
CA ASN A 70 3.24 -24.01 12.85
C ASN A 70 4.47 -23.13 13.12
N GLU A 71 5.59 -23.40 12.44
CA GLU A 71 6.82 -22.62 12.51
C GLU A 71 7.32 -22.30 11.09
N GLY A 72 7.52 -21.01 10.81
CA GLY A 72 8.00 -20.50 9.53
C GLY A 72 8.55 -19.09 9.68
N VAL A 73 9.51 -18.75 8.82
CA VAL A 73 10.06 -17.40 8.69
C VAL A 73 9.51 -16.80 7.40
N PHE A 74 8.77 -15.71 7.51
CA PHE A 74 8.20 -14.98 6.39
C PHE A 74 9.08 -13.79 6.04
N GLY A 75 9.68 -13.81 4.85
CA GLY A 75 10.39 -12.66 4.29
C GLY A 75 9.53 -11.91 3.30
N ASP A 76 9.63 -10.59 3.28
CA ASP A 76 9.08 -9.78 2.19
C ASP A 76 10.00 -8.59 1.88
N GLU A 77 9.95 -8.14 0.63
CA GLU A 77 10.64 -6.93 0.16
C GLU A 77 9.61 -5.83 -0.08
N SER A 78 9.82 -4.66 0.54
CA SER A 78 8.98 -3.49 0.33
C SER A 78 9.81 -2.31 -0.16
N THR A 79 9.28 -1.64 -1.19
CA THR A 79 9.85 -0.43 -1.76
C THR A 79 9.12 0.81 -1.23
N PHE A 80 9.85 1.71 -0.59
CA PHE A 80 9.35 3.00 -0.10
C PHE A 80 9.84 4.12 -1.00
N HIS A 81 8.92 4.97 -1.47
CA HIS A 81 9.25 6.14 -2.27
C HIS A 81 9.46 7.35 -1.37
N ILE A 82 10.59 8.05 -1.53
CA ILE A 82 10.92 9.25 -0.75
C ILE A 82 10.00 10.43 -1.14
N SER A 83 9.44 10.41 -2.35
CA SER A 83 8.57 11.46 -2.91
C SER A 83 7.22 11.65 -2.20
N GLY A 84 6.96 10.97 -1.07
CA GLY A 84 5.70 11.06 -0.32
C GLY A 84 4.47 10.61 -1.13
N THR A 85 4.68 9.96 -2.27
CA THR A 85 3.61 9.54 -3.16
C THR A 85 2.76 8.52 -2.42
N MET A 86 1.48 8.86 -2.22
CA MET A 86 0.55 8.08 -1.42
C MET A 86 0.56 6.60 -1.84
N ASN A 87 0.62 5.72 -0.85
CA ASN A 87 0.50 4.29 -1.10
C ASN A 87 -0.79 4.02 -1.89
N LYS A 88 -0.71 3.18 -2.93
CA LYS A 88 -1.85 2.82 -3.81
C LYS A 88 -3.07 2.38 -3.01
N TYR A 89 -2.85 1.71 -1.89
CA TYR A 89 -3.89 1.21 -1.00
C TYR A 89 -4.67 2.30 -0.26
N ASN A 90 -4.09 3.49 -0.11
CA ASN A 90 -4.68 4.65 0.56
C ASN A 90 -5.30 5.66 -0.42
N LEU A 91 -5.27 5.36 -1.72
CA LEU A 91 -5.79 6.25 -2.73
C LEU A 91 -7.33 6.15 -2.78
N ARG A 92 -7.98 7.22 -2.32
CA ARG A 92 -9.43 7.38 -2.38
C ARG A 92 -9.79 8.61 -3.22
N ILE A 93 -10.80 8.46 -4.05
CA ILE A 93 -11.36 9.56 -4.84
C ILE A 93 -12.77 9.82 -4.31
N TRP A 94 -13.05 11.08 -4.00
CA TRP A 94 -14.38 11.54 -3.66
C TRP A 94 -15.17 11.84 -4.94
N GLY A 95 -16.32 11.20 -5.10
CA GLY A 95 -17.21 11.43 -6.24
C GLY A 95 -18.66 11.15 -5.87
N THR A 96 -19.61 11.71 -6.62
CA THR A 96 -21.03 11.34 -6.51
C THR A 96 -21.30 9.99 -7.18
N GLU A 97 -20.53 9.68 -8.22
CA GLU A 97 -20.54 8.43 -8.96
C GLU A 97 -19.14 7.81 -8.92
N ASN A 98 -19.04 6.51 -9.25
CA ASN A 98 -17.77 5.80 -9.27
C ASN A 98 -16.89 6.37 -10.40
N PRO A 99 -15.80 7.09 -10.07
CA PRO A 99 -14.93 7.62 -11.09
C PRO A 99 -14.09 6.46 -11.61
N THR A 100 -14.28 6.08 -12.87
CA THR A 100 -13.37 5.22 -13.67
C THR A 100 -12.04 5.95 -13.93
N ALA A 101 -11.40 6.40 -12.85
CA ALA A 101 -10.24 7.26 -12.90
C ALA A 101 -8.96 6.42 -12.99
N VAL A 102 -8.18 6.70 -14.03
CA VAL A 102 -6.79 6.23 -14.14
C VAL A 102 -5.91 7.20 -13.35
N VAL A 103 -4.99 6.65 -12.55
CA VAL A 103 -4.03 7.48 -11.80
C VAL A 103 -2.63 7.15 -12.28
N GLU A 104 -2.05 8.09 -13.01
CA GLU A 104 -0.68 8.03 -13.46
C GLU A 104 0.28 8.28 -12.31
N ARG A 105 1.44 7.60 -12.36
CA ARG A 105 2.51 7.74 -11.39
C ARG A 105 3.83 7.93 -12.11
N VAL A 106 4.63 8.88 -11.60
CA VAL A 106 6.02 9.05 -11.99
C VAL A 106 6.80 7.82 -11.54
N ARG A 107 7.42 7.10 -12.48
CA ARG A 107 8.12 5.84 -12.20
C ARG A 107 9.47 6.03 -11.49
N ASP A 108 10.10 7.20 -11.67
CA ASP A 108 11.53 7.40 -11.36
C ASP A 108 11.78 8.26 -10.12
N SER A 109 10.87 8.25 -9.15
CA SER A 109 11.17 8.88 -7.85
C SER A 109 12.22 8.07 -7.07
N PRO A 110 13.06 8.72 -6.23
CA PRO A 110 14.00 8.02 -5.35
C PRO A 110 13.29 7.00 -4.46
N LYS A 111 13.86 5.80 -4.37
CA LYS A 111 13.26 4.66 -3.66
C LYS A 111 14.26 4.04 -2.70
N VAL A 112 13.75 3.55 -1.57
CA VAL A 112 14.48 2.72 -0.63
C VAL A 112 13.83 1.35 -0.64
N ASN A 113 14.60 0.32 -0.93
CA ASN A 113 14.16 -1.07 -0.81
C ASN A 113 14.56 -1.59 0.56
N VAL A 114 13.62 -2.28 1.20
CA VAL A 114 13.77 -2.77 2.55
C VAL A 114 13.31 -4.21 2.56
N PHE A 115 14.13 -5.11 3.09
CA PHE A 115 13.76 -6.51 3.28
C PHE A 115 13.72 -6.81 4.77
N TYR A 116 12.62 -7.44 5.19
CA TYR A 116 12.46 -7.93 6.55
C TYR A 116 12.01 -9.38 6.50
N ALA A 117 12.56 -10.17 7.42
CA ALA A 117 12.05 -11.49 7.72
C ALA A 117 11.43 -11.50 9.11
N VAL A 118 10.29 -12.17 9.27
CA VAL A 118 9.54 -12.25 10.51
C VAL A 118 9.28 -13.71 10.82
N SER A 119 9.62 -14.14 12.02
CA SER A 119 9.21 -15.42 12.59
C SER A 119 8.25 -15.17 13.75
N ARG A 120 7.66 -16.24 14.29
CA ARG A 120 6.84 -16.16 15.50
C ARG A 120 7.56 -15.54 16.70
N LYS A 121 8.90 -15.63 16.74
CA LYS A 121 9.72 -15.25 17.89
C LYS A 121 10.49 -13.94 17.69
N MET A 122 10.77 -13.56 16.44
CA MET A 122 11.71 -12.47 16.17
C MET A 122 11.45 -11.80 14.81
N VAL A 123 11.80 -10.51 14.74
CA VAL A 123 11.90 -9.75 13.49
C VAL A 123 13.38 -9.60 13.13
N TYR A 124 13.73 -9.97 11.90
CA TYR A 124 15.08 -9.90 11.35
C TYR A 124 15.16 -8.76 10.33
N PRO A 125 15.68 -7.58 10.71
CA PRO A 125 15.96 -6.49 9.78
C PRO A 125 17.12 -6.82 8.85
N CYS A 126 17.00 -6.53 7.56
CA CYS A 126 18.17 -6.30 6.73
C CYS A 126 18.00 -5.04 5.86
N ASN A 127 18.93 -4.11 6.02
CA ASN A 127 18.98 -2.91 5.21
C ASN A 127 19.72 -3.24 3.93
N LEU A 128 19.00 -3.27 2.80
CA LEU A 128 19.61 -3.37 1.48
C LEU A 128 20.11 -1.97 1.09
N GLN A 129 21.36 -1.64 1.43
CA GLN A 129 22.01 -0.44 0.90
C GLN A 129 22.37 -0.68 -0.57
N GLY A 130 21.52 -0.17 -1.47
CA GLY A 130 21.80 -0.13 -2.91
C GLY A 130 20.54 -0.13 -3.76
N VAL A 131 20.51 0.72 -4.78
CA VAL A 131 19.47 0.70 -5.82
C VAL A 131 19.68 -0.55 -6.67
N LEU A 132 19.04 -1.66 -6.28
CA LEU A 132 19.28 -2.97 -6.90
C LEU A 132 18.20 -3.31 -7.94
N PHE A 133 18.54 -3.03 -9.19
CA PHE A 133 18.00 -3.70 -10.38
C PHE A 133 18.52 -5.16 -10.40
N LYS A 134 17.95 -6.06 -9.59
CA LYS A 134 17.85 -7.53 -9.77
C LYS A 134 17.68 -8.26 -8.42
N PRO A 135 16.47 -8.80 -8.13
CA PRO A 135 16.16 -9.42 -6.83
C PRO A 135 16.85 -10.77 -6.56
N CYS A 136 17.43 -11.44 -7.57
CA CYS A 136 17.89 -12.82 -7.41
C CYS A 136 19.25 -13.00 -6.73
N LYS A 137 20.07 -11.96 -6.55
CA LYS A 137 21.47 -12.13 -6.07
C LYS A 137 21.62 -12.13 -4.54
N PHE A 138 20.64 -11.61 -3.80
CA PHE A 138 20.76 -11.45 -2.34
C PHE A 138 19.92 -12.45 -1.53
N LEU A 139 19.00 -13.20 -2.13
CA LEU A 139 18.24 -14.23 -1.41
C LEU A 139 19.19 -15.27 -0.77
N GLY A 140 20.22 -15.71 -1.51
CA GLY A 140 21.21 -16.65 -0.99
C GLY A 140 22.09 -16.08 0.13
N HIS A 141 22.36 -14.77 0.11
CA HIS A 141 23.16 -14.11 1.15
C HIS A 141 22.30 -13.85 2.40
N ALA A 142 21.07 -13.36 2.24
CA ALA A 142 20.13 -13.13 3.33
C ALA A 142 19.70 -14.44 4.02
N ILE A 143 19.49 -15.52 3.27
CA ILE A 143 19.23 -16.86 3.83
C ILE A 143 20.46 -17.37 4.59
N LYS A 144 21.69 -17.20 4.06
CA LYS A 144 22.91 -17.53 4.80
C LYS A 144 23.06 -16.70 6.08
N THR A 145 22.81 -15.40 6.04
CA THR A 145 22.86 -14.53 7.22
C THR A 145 21.78 -14.90 8.25
N LEU A 146 20.57 -15.25 7.82
CA LEU A 146 19.51 -15.74 8.69
C LEU A 146 19.86 -17.11 9.32
N LEU A 147 20.44 -18.03 8.55
CA LEU A 147 20.91 -19.33 9.03
C LEU A 147 22.14 -19.21 9.95
N SER A 148 23.02 -18.24 9.73
CA SER A 148 24.20 -17.97 10.58
C SER A 148 23.86 -17.28 11.91
N VAL A 149 22.67 -16.70 12.06
CA VAL A 149 22.25 -16.01 13.29
C VAL A 149 21.55 -16.93 14.31
N LYS A 150 21.22 -18.19 13.94
CA LYS A 150 21.08 -19.38 14.83
C LYS A 150 20.40 -20.55 14.11
N LEU A 151 21.14 -21.64 13.92
CA LEU A 151 20.76 -22.97 14.44
C LEU A 151 21.43 -23.11 15.82
#